data_AF-A0A953PBI4-F1
#
_entry.id   AF-A0A953PBI4-F1
#
_cell.length_a   1.000
_cell.length_b   1.000
_cell.length_c   1.000
_cell.angle_alpha   90.00
_cell.angle_beta   90.00
_cell.angle_gamma   90.00
#
_symmetry.space_group_name_H-M   'P 1'
#
loop_
_entity.id
_entity.type
_entity.pdbx_description
1 polymer ?
#
loop_
_entity_poly.entity_id
_entity_poly.type
_entity_poly.pdbx_seq_one_letter_code
_entity_poly.pdbx_strand_id
1 'polypeptide(L)'
;MNREVNLTKRVQTPHGWRYCTVVLSANGRVKPDIVVVNGKQEIHKEGAYYLEWREGAKRVRLSVGKDPADASARRQRKEAELNAVNNGVAVVRDGQNGQRSIAAAVAEFLDETKLTKKPKTLAAYTTALAYFVQIPDS
;
A
#
# COMPACT_ATOMS: atom_id res chain seq x y z
N MET A 1 -9.32 -18.17 0.13
CA MET A 1 -8.96 -16.85 -0.43
C MET A 1 -9.74 -15.78 0.33
N ASN A 2 -9.10 -14.80 0.98
CA ASN A 2 -9.82 -13.80 1.79
C ASN A 2 -10.08 -12.53 0.97
N ARG A 3 -11.33 -12.04 0.95
CA ARG A 3 -11.75 -10.81 0.27
C ARG A 3 -11.95 -9.65 1.24
N GLU A 4 -11.94 -9.92 2.53
CA GLU A 4 -12.35 -8.94 3.54
C GLU A 4 -11.21 -8.00 3.90
N VAL A 5 -11.53 -6.70 3.87
CA VAL A 5 -10.69 -5.63 4.40
C VAL A 5 -11.42 -4.98 5.56
N ASN A 6 -10.87 -5.14 6.75
CA ASN A 6 -11.38 -4.49 7.96
C ASN A 6 -10.84 -3.07 8.05
N LEU A 7 -11.71 -2.14 8.43
CA LEU A 7 -11.33 -0.77 8.74
C LEU A 7 -11.48 -0.55 10.26
N THR A 8 -10.39 -0.15 10.88
CA THR A 8 -10.31 0.13 12.32
C THR A 8 -9.73 1.52 12.55
N LYS A 9 -9.93 2.09 13.73
CA LYS A 9 -9.20 3.28 14.19
C LYS A 9 -8.37 2.91 15.40
N ARG A 10 -7.12 3.37 15.44
CA ARG A 10 -6.24 3.21 16.60
C ARG A 10 -6.48 4.37 17.57
N VAL A 11 -7.15 4.09 18.69
CA VAL A 11 -7.60 5.09 19.67
C VAL A 11 -7.00 4.81 21.04
N GLN A 12 -7.00 5.81 21.92
CA GLN A 12 -6.56 5.63 23.30
C GLN A 12 -7.74 5.21 24.17
N THR A 13 -7.63 4.06 24.83
CA THR A 13 -8.62 3.58 25.81
C THR A 13 -7.99 3.56 27.21
N PRO A 14 -8.78 3.32 28.29
CA PRO A 14 -8.22 3.11 29.63
C PRO A 14 -7.19 1.96 29.71
N HIS A 15 -7.21 1.04 28.73
CA HIS A 15 -6.26 -0.07 28.62
C HIS A 15 -5.15 0.17 27.58
N GLY A 16 -4.90 1.44 27.24
CA GLY A 16 -3.88 1.88 26.29
C GLY A 16 -4.38 1.99 24.84
N TRP A 17 -3.45 2.09 23.91
CA TRP A 17 -3.77 2.21 22.49
C TRP A 17 -4.34 0.90 21.93
N ARG A 18 -5.56 0.95 21.39
CA ARG A 18 -6.26 -0.22 20.84
C ARG A 18 -6.80 0.09 19.44
N TYR A 19 -6.92 -0.96 18.62
CA TYR A 19 -7.62 -0.89 17.34
C TYR A 19 -9.09 -1.20 17.58
N CYS A 20 -9.95 -0.24 17.31
CA CYS A 20 -11.38 -0.34 17.51
C CYS A 20 -12.09 -0.30 16.17
N THR A 21 -13.14 -1.10 16.01
CA THR A 21 -13.94 -1.16 14.78
C THR A 21 -14.63 0.18 14.56
N VAL A 22 -14.61 0.68 13.32
CA VAL A 22 -15.34 1.90 12.97
C VAL A 22 -16.84 1.64 12.91
N VAL A 23 -17.64 2.65 13.24
CA VAL A 23 -19.09 2.58 13.07
C VAL A 23 -19.45 3.04 11.66
N LEU A 24 -20.32 2.30 10.99
CA LEU A 24 -20.87 2.70 9.69
C LEU A 24 -22.23 3.40 9.89
N SER A 25 -22.52 4.39 9.05
CA SER A 25 -23.88 4.93 8.89
C SER A 25 -24.74 4.00 8.02
N ALA A 26 -26.04 4.25 7.99
CA ALA A 26 -26.99 3.44 7.20
C ALA A 26 -26.64 3.38 5.71
N ASN A 27 -25.97 4.41 5.17
CA ASN A 27 -25.47 4.45 3.80
C ASN A 27 -24.09 3.77 3.60
N GLY A 28 -23.58 3.05 4.60
CA GLY A 28 -22.31 2.33 4.54
C GLY A 28 -21.05 3.20 4.67
N ARG A 29 -21.19 4.53 4.82
CA ARG A 29 -20.04 5.41 5.06
C ARG A 29 -19.53 5.27 6.50
N VAL A 30 -18.25 5.52 6.70
CA VAL A 30 -17.63 5.57 8.03
C VAL A 30 -18.14 6.80 8.76
N LYS A 31 -18.69 6.62 9.97
CA LYS A 31 -19.01 7.73 10.86
C LYS A 31 -17.71 8.35 11.37
N PRO A 32 -17.47 9.66 11.18
CA PRO A 32 -16.25 10.32 11.63
C PRO A 32 -16.05 10.13 13.14
N ASP A 33 -14.86 9.66 13.52
CA ASP A 33 -14.38 9.58 14.90
C ASP A 33 -15.19 8.66 15.83
N ILE A 34 -16.20 7.95 15.34
CA ILE A 34 -17.00 7.03 16.15
C ILE A 34 -16.50 5.59 15.96
N VAL A 35 -16.10 4.98 17.07
CA VAL A 35 -15.63 3.59 17.12
C VAL A 35 -16.37 2.79 18.18
N VAL A 36 -16.32 1.47 18.07
CA VAL A 36 -16.83 0.57 19.10
C VAL A 36 -15.73 0.23 20.10
N VAL A 37 -15.88 0.66 21.35
CA VAL A 37 -15.03 0.32 22.49
C VAL A 37 -15.88 -0.46 23.48
N ASN A 38 -15.47 -1.69 23.83
CA ASN A 38 -16.20 -2.55 24.78
C ASN A 38 -17.71 -2.69 24.48
N GLY A 39 -18.08 -2.75 23.20
CA GLY A 39 -19.47 -2.86 22.74
C GLY A 39 -20.27 -1.55 22.72
N LYS A 40 -19.68 -0.42 23.12
CA LYS A 40 -20.31 0.90 23.11
C LYS A 40 -19.71 1.79 22.03
N GLN A 41 -20.52 2.67 21.44
CA GLN A 41 -20.04 3.67 20.49
C GLN A 41 -19.44 4.84 21.26
N GLU A 42 -18.18 5.17 20.98
CA GLU A 42 -17.44 6.27 21.61
C GLU A 42 -16.84 7.17 20.53
N ILE A 43 -16.77 8.48 20.82
CA ILE A 43 -16.14 9.48 19.95
C ILE A 43 -14.67 9.65 20.36
N HIS A 44 -13.77 9.40 19.42
CA HIS A 44 -12.33 9.53 19.58
C HIS A 44 -11.78 10.36 18.43
N LYS A 45 -11.41 11.63 18.67
CA LYS A 45 -10.86 12.53 17.64
C LYS A 45 -9.38 12.28 17.37
N GLU A 46 -8.69 11.66 18.32
CA GLU A 46 -7.28 11.29 18.23
C GLU A 46 -7.06 10.07 17.32
N GLY A 47 -5.79 9.73 17.10
CA GLY A 47 -5.42 8.50 16.40
C GLY A 47 -5.50 8.60 14.88
N ALA A 48 -5.51 7.43 14.24
CA ALA A 48 -5.59 7.27 12.77
C ALA A 48 -6.34 5.99 12.40
N TYR A 49 -6.88 5.96 11.19
CA TYR A 49 -7.54 4.82 10.60
C TYR A 49 -6.52 3.83 10.01
N TYR A 50 -6.86 2.55 10.07
CA TYR A 50 -6.04 1.45 9.59
C TYR A 50 -6.90 0.45 8.83
N LEU A 51 -6.41 0.04 7.67
CA LEU A 51 -6.90 -1.12 6.95
C LEU A 51 -6.20 -2.37 7.44
N GLU A 52 -6.92 -3.47 7.43
CA GLU A 52 -6.39 -4.77 7.79
C GLU A 52 -6.98 -5.86 6.91
N TRP A 53 -6.13 -6.70 6.37
CA TRP A 53 -6.52 -7.85 5.55
C TRP A 53 -5.53 -9.00 5.74
N ARG A 54 -5.80 -10.13 5.08
CA ARG A 54 -4.87 -11.26 5.03
C ARG A 54 -4.29 -11.42 3.64
N GLU A 55 -2.97 -11.59 3.57
CA GLU A 55 -2.23 -12.04 2.39
C GLU A 55 -1.71 -13.45 2.69
N GLY A 56 -2.42 -14.46 2.18
CA GLY A 56 -2.19 -15.86 2.58
C GLY A 56 -2.38 -16.05 4.09
N ALA A 57 -1.33 -16.52 4.77
CA ALA A 57 -1.32 -16.71 6.22
C ALA A 57 -0.99 -15.42 7.01
N LYS A 58 -0.47 -14.38 6.35
CA LYS A 58 0.02 -13.17 7.01
C LYS A 58 -1.11 -12.14 7.16
N ARG A 59 -1.27 -11.60 8.36
CA ARG A 59 -2.11 -10.43 8.63
C ARG A 59 -1.32 -9.17 8.27
N VAL A 60 -1.85 -8.38 7.35
CA VAL A 60 -1.27 -7.11 6.93
C VAL A 60 -2.12 -5.98 7.49
N ARG A 61 -1.46 -4.92 7.97
CA ARG A 61 -2.13 -3.72 8.48
C ARG A 61 -1.45 -2.48 7.89
N LEU A 62 -2.26 -1.53 7.43
CA LEU A 62 -1.81 -0.31 6.76
C LEU A 62 -2.49 0.91 7.37
N SER A 63 -1.70 1.91 7.79
CA SER A 63 -2.23 3.21 8.18
C SER A 63 -2.76 3.95 6.96
N VAL A 64 -3.96 4.52 7.06
CA VAL A 64 -4.61 5.27 5.97
C VAL A 64 -4.92 6.72 6.30
N GLY A 65 -4.39 7.22 7.42
CA GLY A 65 -4.51 8.63 7.83
C GLY A 65 -5.71 8.88 8.74
N LYS A 66 -6.10 10.15 8.88
CA LYS A 66 -7.13 10.60 9.82
C LYS A 66 -8.47 10.96 9.18
N ASP A 67 -8.54 11.00 7.86
CA ASP A 67 -9.78 11.33 7.16
C ASP A 67 -10.66 10.07 6.98
N PRO A 68 -11.92 10.08 7.46
CA PRO A 68 -12.79 8.92 7.38
C PRO A 68 -13.26 8.60 5.95
N ALA A 69 -13.39 9.61 5.08
CA ALA A 69 -13.82 9.41 3.70
C ALA A 69 -12.71 8.76 2.86
N ASP A 70 -11.47 9.25 3.00
CA ASP A 70 -10.28 8.66 2.38
C ASP A 70 -10.05 7.23 2.88
N ALA A 71 -10.22 7.00 4.19
CA ALA A 71 -10.11 5.66 4.76
C ALA A 71 -11.15 4.70 4.16
N SER A 72 -12.40 5.16 4.00
CA SER A 72 -13.47 4.40 3.34
C SER A 72 -13.15 4.12 1.87
N ALA A 73 -12.67 5.11 1.12
CA ALA A 73 -12.31 4.96 -0.29
C ALA A 73 -11.13 3.99 -0.47
N ARG A 74 -10.11 4.07 0.39
CA ARG A 74 -8.98 3.14 0.40
C ARG A 74 -9.40 1.71 0.76
N ARG A 75 -10.35 1.55 1.69
CA ARG A 75 -10.94 0.23 2.01
C ARG A 75 -11.60 -0.38 0.76
N GLN A 76 -12.49 0.37 0.10
CA GLN A 76 -13.21 -0.09 -1.09
C GLN A 76 -12.24 -0.45 -2.23
N ARG A 77 -11.22 0.38 -2.47
CA ARG A 77 -10.17 0.10 -3.46
C ARG A 77 -9.46 -1.21 -3.15
N LYS A 78 -9.11 -1.45 -1.88
CA LYS A 78 -8.41 -2.68 -1.49
C LYS A 78 -9.31 -3.91 -1.58
N GLU A 79 -10.59 -3.81 -1.22
CA GLU A 79 -11.57 -4.88 -1.40
C GLU A 79 -11.73 -5.23 -2.89
N ALA A 80 -11.77 -4.22 -3.76
CA ALA A 80 -11.81 -4.43 -5.22
C ALA A 80 -10.54 -5.10 -5.74
N GLU A 81 -9.34 -4.68 -5.29
CA GLU A 81 -8.06 -5.32 -5.64
C GLU A 81 -8.07 -6.81 -5.25
N LEU A 82 -8.42 -7.12 -3.99
CA LEU A 82 -8.46 -8.50 -3.51
C LEU A 82 -9.52 -9.31 -4.26
N ASN A 83 -10.67 -8.74 -4.57
CA ASN A 83 -11.70 -9.44 -5.32
C ASN A 83 -11.24 -9.78 -6.75
N ALA A 84 -10.61 -8.83 -7.45
CA ALA A 84 -10.11 -9.04 -8.81
C ALA A 84 -8.99 -10.09 -8.84
N VAL A 85 -7.99 -10.00 -7.95
CA VAL A 85 -6.93 -11.02 -7.83
C VAL A 85 -7.53 -12.40 -7.54
N ASN A 86 -8.55 -12.48 -6.67
CA ASN A 86 -9.20 -13.74 -6.33
C ASN A 86 -9.98 -14.36 -7.49
N ASN A 87 -10.39 -13.56 -8.47
CA ASN A 87 -11.08 -14.01 -9.68
C ASN A 87 -10.11 -14.23 -10.86
N GLY A 88 -8.79 -14.29 -10.60
CA GLY A 88 -7.77 -14.54 -11.62
C GLY A 88 -7.46 -13.34 -12.50
N VAL A 89 -7.98 -12.15 -12.17
CA VAL A 89 -7.67 -10.92 -12.90
C VAL A 89 -6.42 -10.31 -12.29
N ALA A 90 -5.36 -10.18 -13.10
CA ALA A 90 -4.16 -9.45 -12.70
C ALA A 90 -4.52 -7.97 -12.51
N VAL A 91 -4.60 -7.51 -11.25
CA VAL A 91 -4.72 -6.09 -10.96
C VAL A 91 -3.34 -5.48 -11.16
N VAL A 92 -3.19 -4.68 -12.21
CA VAL A 92 -2.03 -3.78 -12.33
C VAL A 92 -2.09 -2.85 -11.13
N ARG A 93 -1.16 -3.04 -10.19
CA ARG A 93 -1.01 -2.14 -9.05
C ARG A 93 -0.48 -0.82 -9.56
N ASP A 94 -1.41 0.09 -9.84
CA ASP A 94 -1.07 1.49 -10.11
C ASP A 94 -0.56 2.10 -8.79
N GLY A 95 0.76 2.10 -8.60
CA GLY A 95 1.41 2.66 -7.40
C GLY A 95 2.46 1.83 -6.66
N GLN A 96 3.17 0.90 -7.31
CA GLN A 96 4.53 0.52 -6.87
C GLN A 96 5.59 1.01 -7.86
N ASN A 97 5.46 2.27 -8.31
CA ASN A 97 6.62 2.99 -8.82
C ASN A 97 7.26 3.71 -7.63
N GLY A 98 8.25 3.07 -7.02
CA GLY A 98 8.96 3.64 -5.88
C GLY A 98 10.30 2.99 -5.58
N GLN A 99 10.52 1.74 -5.98
CA GLN A 99 11.86 1.15 -6.02
C GLN A 99 11.98 0.25 -7.25
N ARG A 100 12.07 0.90 -8.41
CA ARG A 100 12.73 0.23 -9.54
C ARG A 100 14.18 -0.01 -9.09
N SER A 101 14.63 -1.26 -9.11
CA SER A 101 16.04 -1.53 -8.79
C SER A 101 16.91 -0.81 -9.81
N ILE A 102 18.02 -0.24 -9.37
CA ILE A 102 18.99 0.42 -10.25
C ILE A 102 19.38 -0.54 -11.39
N ALA A 103 19.54 -1.83 -11.08
CA ALA A 103 19.78 -2.88 -12.07
C ALA A 103 18.69 -2.96 -13.15
N ALA A 104 17.41 -2.93 -12.78
CA ALA A 104 16.30 -2.97 -13.74
C ALA A 104 16.18 -1.69 -14.58
N ALA A 105 16.56 -0.54 -14.02
CA ALA A 105 16.64 0.73 -14.76
C ALA A 105 17.79 0.73 -15.77
N VAL A 106 18.96 0.24 -15.36
CA VAL A 106 20.15 0.11 -16.22
C VAL A 106 19.90 -0.83 -17.40
N ALA A 107 19.24 -1.97 -17.16
CA ALA A 107 18.95 -2.94 -18.21
C ALA A 107 18.07 -2.35 -19.32
N GLU A 108 16.98 -1.66 -18.98
CA GLU A 108 16.09 -1.06 -19.97
C GLU A 108 16.76 0.09 -20.72
N PHE A 109 17.50 0.95 -20.01
CA PHE A 109 18.23 2.06 -20.64
C PHE A 109 19.26 1.55 -21.66
N LEU A 110 19.99 0.48 -21.33
CA LEU A 110 20.94 -0.12 -22.27
C LEU A 110 20.24 -0.77 -23.46
N ASP A 111 19.06 -1.35 -23.28
CA ASP A 111 18.30 -1.96 -24.37
C ASP A 111 17.77 -0.90 -25.36
N GLU A 112 17.22 0.21 -24.86
CA GLU A 112 16.81 1.36 -25.67
C GLU A 112 18.01 2.03 -26.38
N THR A 113 19.15 2.10 -25.69
CA THR A 113 20.36 2.72 -26.25
C THR A 113 21.01 1.87 -27.35
N LYS A 114 20.91 0.53 -27.29
CA LYS A 114 21.34 -0.37 -28.38
C LYS A 114 20.61 -0.07 -29.68
N LEU A 115 19.33 0.29 -29.59
CA LEU A 115 18.49 0.52 -30.76
C LEU A 115 18.74 1.89 -31.41
N THR A 116 19.27 2.85 -30.64
CA THR A 116 19.32 4.27 -31.04
C THR A 116 20.72 4.87 -31.18
N LYS A 117 21.77 4.23 -30.64
CA LYS A 117 23.15 4.80 -30.60
C LYS A 117 24.20 3.88 -31.20
N LYS A 118 25.33 4.48 -31.60
CA LYS A 118 26.48 3.76 -32.17
C LYS A 118 27.15 2.87 -31.10
N PRO A 119 27.73 1.71 -31.48
CA PRO A 119 28.31 0.74 -30.52
C PRO A 119 29.33 1.33 -29.54
N LYS A 120 30.12 2.32 -29.98
CA LYS A 120 31.10 3.01 -29.13
C LYS A 120 30.46 3.80 -27.97
N THR A 121 29.26 4.35 -28.18
CA THR A 121 28.49 5.07 -27.16
C THR A 121 27.84 4.09 -26.17
N LEU A 122 27.35 2.95 -26.67
CA LEU A 122 26.83 1.87 -25.83
C LEU A 122 27.89 1.34 -24.86
N ALA A 123 29.11 1.11 -25.35
CA ALA A 123 30.21 0.59 -24.53
C ALA A 123 30.57 1.56 -23.39
N ALA A 124 30.62 2.86 -23.67
CA ALA A 124 30.90 3.88 -22.65
C ALA A 124 29.81 3.92 -21.56
N TYR A 125 28.53 3.86 -21.93
CA TYR A 125 27.43 3.84 -20.96
C TYR A 125 27.36 2.55 -20.16
N THR A 126 27.65 1.40 -20.78
CA THR A 126 27.68 0.11 -20.07
C THR A 126 28.75 0.12 -18.97
N THR A 127 29.95 0.61 -19.29
CA THR A 127 31.05 0.74 -18.32
C THR A 127 30.70 1.71 -17.19
N ALA A 128 30.14 2.88 -17.51
CA ALA A 128 29.76 3.87 -16.49
C ALA A 128 28.68 3.35 -15.54
N LEU A 129 27.65 2.68 -16.07
CA LEU A 129 26.54 2.16 -15.27
C LEU A 129 26.94 0.95 -14.41
N ALA A 130 27.95 0.17 -14.83
CA ALA A 130 28.48 -0.94 -14.02
C ALA A 130 29.07 -0.45 -12.68
N TYR A 131 29.73 0.71 -12.65
CA TYR A 131 30.25 1.29 -11.41
C TYR A 131 29.15 1.65 -10.41
N PHE A 132 27.99 2.11 -10.89
CA PHE A 132 26.85 2.44 -10.02
C PHE A 132 26.19 1.21 -9.39
N VAL A 133 26.37 0.02 -9.96
CA VAL A 133 25.80 -1.23 -9.46
C VAL A 133 26.75 -1.98 -8.51
N GLN A 134 28.06 -1.68 -8.58
CA GLN A 134 29.10 -2.39 -7.82
C GLN A 134 29.45 -1.80 -6.45
N ILE A 135 28.91 -0.63 -6.05
CA ILE A 135 29.17 -0.07 -4.71
C ILE A 135 28.27 -0.80 -3.70
N PRO A 136 28.80 -1.67 -2.81
CA PRO A 136 28.04 -2.16 -1.68
C PRO A 136 27.94 -1.00 -0.68
N ASP A 137 26.74 -0.69 -0.19
CA ASP A 137 26.57 0.20 0.96
C ASP A 137 27.50 -0.29 2.09
N SER A 138 28.46 0.57 2.49
CA SER A 138 29.32 0.36 3.66
C SER A 138 28.60 0.79 4.94
#